data_AF-A0A9Q4L7N3-F1
#
_entry.id   AF-A0A9Q4L7N3-F1
#
_cell.length_a   1.000
_cell.length_b   1.000
_cell.length_c   1.000
_cell.angle_alpha   90.00
_cell.angle_beta   90.00
_cell.angle_gamma   90.00
#
_symmetry.space_group_name_H-M   'P 1'
#
loop_
_entity.id
_entity.type
_entity.pdbx_description
1 polymer ?
#
loop_
_entity_poly.entity_id
_entity_poly.type
_entity_poly.pdbx_seq_one_letter_code
_entity_poly.pdbx_strand_id
1 'polypeptide(L)'
;MTNQPGCGDVRYRPSRRRPRYVIADVDPTPFLSNSYDTETARLEIRFWYPAGVDHEYYRINWVEPDRNLMLGFHQDADHPDLGPCHIQLNYEDTPLDRHSATFLDAHPLAALDDRLQQFPPALDAIHWENGTPSLPTWPV
;
A
#
# COMPACT_ATOMS: atom_id res chain seq x y z
N MET A 1 -17.11 -6.27 11.15
CA MET A 1 -15.96 -5.35 11.06
C MET A 1 -15.16 -5.51 12.33
N THR A 2 -14.04 -6.20 12.23
CA THR A 2 -13.07 -6.29 13.32
C THR A 2 -12.11 -5.11 13.14
N ASN A 3 -11.73 -4.43 14.23
CA ASN A 3 -10.73 -3.37 14.14
C ASN A 3 -9.41 -3.96 13.61
N GLN A 4 -8.74 -3.24 12.71
CA GLN A 4 -7.40 -3.61 12.26
C GLN A 4 -6.41 -3.27 13.40
N PRO A 5 -5.62 -4.25 13.89
CA PRO A 5 -4.71 -4.03 15.01
C PRO A 5 -3.61 -3.04 14.65
N GLY A 6 -3.11 -2.31 15.64
CA GLY A 6 -2.04 -1.31 15.45
C GLY A 6 -2.47 0.01 14.83
N CYS A 7 -3.65 0.09 14.21
CA CYS A 7 -4.13 1.32 13.58
C CYS A 7 -4.68 2.32 14.61
N GLY A 8 -4.14 3.54 14.62
CA GLY A 8 -4.53 4.68 15.45
C GLY A 8 -4.56 5.99 14.66
N ASP A 9 -4.98 7.08 15.31
CA ASP A 9 -5.09 8.45 14.75
C ASP A 9 -5.56 8.51 13.28
N VAL A 10 -6.75 7.93 13.04
CA VAL A 10 -7.33 7.81 11.70
C VAL A 10 -7.93 9.14 11.27
N ARG A 11 -7.41 9.70 10.17
CA ARG A 11 -7.72 11.05 9.69
C ARG A 11 -8.13 11.01 8.23
N TYR A 12 -9.28 11.60 7.92
CA TYR A 12 -9.66 11.90 6.55
C TYR A 12 -9.05 13.24 6.12
N ARG A 13 -8.26 13.25 5.05
CA ARG A 13 -7.58 14.43 4.53
C ARG A 13 -8.13 14.83 3.15
N PRO A 14 -9.21 15.63 3.10
CA PRO A 14 -9.69 16.21 1.86
C PRO A 14 -8.79 17.39 1.48
N SER A 15 -8.01 17.25 0.40
CA SER A 15 -7.26 18.37 -0.19
C SER A 15 -7.77 18.64 -1.61
N ARG A 16 -7.66 19.89 -2.06
CA ARG A 16 -7.91 20.26 -3.47
C ARG A 16 -6.68 20.00 -4.35
N ARG A 17 -5.48 19.93 -3.76
CA ARG A 17 -4.21 19.70 -4.45
C ARG A 17 -3.76 18.25 -4.40
N ARG A 18 -4.02 17.58 -3.28
CA ARG A 18 -3.84 16.13 -3.15
C ARG A 18 -5.21 15.49 -3.12
N PRO A 19 -5.38 14.32 -3.75
CA PRO A 19 -6.63 13.60 -3.67
C PRO A 19 -7.10 13.30 -2.24
N ARG A 20 -8.36 12.88 -2.08
CA ARG A 20 -8.97 12.54 -0.78
C ARG A 20 -8.34 11.26 -0.21
N TYR A 21 -7.53 11.39 0.84
CA TYR A 21 -6.93 10.23 1.53
C TYR A 21 -7.60 9.96 2.88
N VAL A 22 -7.68 8.69 3.24
CA VAL A 22 -7.73 8.24 4.64
C VAL A 22 -6.30 7.91 5.04
N ILE A 23 -5.87 8.44 6.18
CA ILE A 23 -4.55 8.18 6.74
C ILE A 23 -4.72 7.58 8.13
N ALA A 24 -4.01 6.49 8.41
CA ALA A 24 -3.91 5.92 9.76
C ALA A 24 -2.44 5.84 10.16
N ASP A 25 -2.13 6.25 11.38
CA ASP A 25 -0.83 5.93 11.99
C ASP A 25 -0.89 4.48 12.48
N VAL A 26 0.18 3.73 12.28
CA VAL A 26 0.20 2.29 12.52
C VAL A 26 1.40 1.95 13.40
N ASP A 27 1.12 1.27 14.51
CA ASP A 27 2.12 0.46 15.22
C ASP A 27 2.32 -0.84 14.43
N PRO A 28 3.50 -1.05 13.81
CA PRO A 28 3.72 -2.19 12.92
C PRO A 28 3.69 -3.53 13.64
N THR A 29 4.10 -3.60 14.90
CA THR A 29 4.19 -4.86 15.64
C THR A 29 2.84 -5.58 15.77
N PRO A 30 1.77 -4.94 16.30
CA PRO A 30 0.44 -5.54 16.35
C PRO A 30 -0.22 -5.64 14.97
N PHE A 31 0.08 -4.74 14.02
CA PHE A 31 -0.48 -4.82 12.66
C PHE A 31 0.01 -6.06 11.91
N LEU A 32 1.32 -6.33 11.97
CA LEU A 32 1.97 -7.46 11.30
C LEU A 32 1.93 -8.74 12.13
N SER A 33 1.48 -8.66 13.39
CA SER A 33 1.53 -9.76 14.36
C SER A 33 2.95 -10.35 14.54
N ASN A 34 3.99 -9.52 14.33
CA ASN A 34 5.40 -9.90 14.39
C ASN A 34 6.26 -8.67 14.76
N SER A 35 7.47 -8.87 15.29
CA SER A 35 8.41 -7.76 15.46
C SER A 35 8.80 -7.16 14.12
N TYR A 36 8.97 -5.85 14.07
CA TYR A 36 9.30 -5.13 12.85
C TYR A 36 10.32 -4.02 13.12
N ASP A 37 11.12 -3.66 12.11
CA ASP A 37 12.30 -2.81 12.27
C ASP A 37 11.99 -1.31 12.46
N THR A 38 10.73 -0.90 12.30
CA THR A 38 10.30 0.48 12.54
C THR A 38 9.21 0.54 13.62
N GLU A 39 9.28 1.56 14.46
CA GLU A 39 8.31 1.80 15.54
C GLU A 39 7.02 2.44 15.02
N THR A 40 7.08 3.13 13.88
CA THR A 40 5.91 3.78 13.29
C THR A 40 5.85 3.59 11.79
N ALA A 41 4.64 3.31 11.31
CA ALA A 41 4.30 3.33 9.90
C ALA A 41 2.98 4.07 9.69
N ARG A 42 2.60 4.22 8.43
CA ARG A 42 1.38 4.92 8.05
C ARG A 42 0.72 4.21 6.88
N LEU A 43 -0.58 3.98 7.01
CA LEU A 43 -1.42 3.59 5.87
C LEU A 43 -1.95 4.86 5.20
N GLU A 44 -1.71 5.00 3.90
CA GLU A 44 -2.35 6.01 3.06
C GLU A 44 -3.27 5.34 2.04
N ILE A 45 -4.58 5.59 2.18
CA ILE A 45 -5.62 4.93 1.41
C ILE A 45 -6.40 5.96 0.60
N ARG A 46 -6.59 5.69 -0.68
CA ARG A 46 -7.44 6.48 -1.56
C ARG A 46 -8.18 5.58 -2.53
N PHE A 47 -9.46 5.86 -2.73
CA PHE A 47 -10.26 5.36 -3.85
C PHE A 47 -10.71 6.52 -4.75
N TRP A 48 -10.85 6.29 -6.05
CA TRP A 48 -11.46 7.24 -6.98
C TRP A 48 -12.06 6.53 -8.21
N TYR A 49 -12.88 7.28 -8.94
CA TYR A 49 -13.73 6.76 -10.02
C TYR A 49 -13.47 7.58 -11.29
N PRO A 50 -12.50 7.16 -12.14
CA PRO A 50 -12.28 7.82 -13.42
C PRO A 50 -13.47 7.61 -14.37
N ALA A 51 -13.74 8.61 -15.22
CA ALA A 51 -14.83 8.52 -16.19
C ALA A 51 -14.50 7.50 -17.29
N GLY A 52 -15.48 6.65 -17.66
CA GLY A 52 -15.31 5.66 -18.72
C GLY A 52 -14.59 4.38 -18.30
N VAL A 53 -14.34 4.20 -17.00
CA VAL A 53 -13.79 2.97 -16.41
C VAL A 53 -14.89 2.31 -15.60
N ASP A 54 -15.03 0.99 -15.74
CA ASP A 54 -16.08 0.16 -15.14
C ASP A 54 -15.73 -0.38 -13.74
N HIS A 55 -14.54 -0.06 -13.24
CA HIS A 55 -14.03 -0.47 -11.94
C HIS A 55 -13.39 0.70 -11.19
N GLU A 56 -13.26 0.56 -9.88
CA GLU A 56 -12.63 1.56 -9.02
C GLU A 56 -11.12 1.57 -9.14
N TYR A 57 -10.55 2.78 -9.05
CA TYR A 57 -9.12 2.94 -8.84
C TYR A 57 -8.82 3.12 -7.36
N TYR A 58 -7.68 2.58 -6.94
CA TYR A 58 -7.17 2.80 -5.59
C TYR A 58 -5.65 2.86 -5.53
N ARG A 59 -5.18 3.52 -4.47
CA ARG A 59 -3.82 3.38 -3.96
C ARG A 59 -3.92 3.15 -2.47
N ILE A 60 -3.31 2.05 -2.04
CA ILE A 60 -3.23 1.66 -0.64
C ILE A 60 -1.75 1.47 -0.38
N ASN A 61 -1.15 2.41 0.36
CA ASN A 61 0.28 2.45 0.62
C ASN A 61 0.57 2.21 2.10
N TRP A 62 1.51 1.33 2.36
CA TRP A 62 2.30 1.30 3.58
C TRP A 62 3.48 2.27 3.43
N VAL A 63 3.61 3.22 4.35
CA VAL A 63 4.67 4.24 4.32
C VAL A 63 5.41 4.23 5.63
N GLU A 64 6.74 4.25 5.55
CA GLU A 64 7.63 4.34 6.70
C GLU A 64 8.48 5.60 6.58
N PRO A 65 8.09 6.68 7.27
CA PRO A 65 8.74 7.98 7.13
C PRO A 65 10.24 7.93 7.49
N ASP A 66 10.59 7.23 8.56
CA ASP A 66 11.97 7.20 9.07
C ASP A 66 12.93 6.43 8.15
N ARG A 67 12.43 5.42 7.43
CA ARG A 67 13.21 4.67 6.42
C ARG A 67 13.08 5.26 5.01
N ASN A 68 12.28 6.32 4.81
CA ASN A 68 11.85 6.82 3.51
C ASN A 68 11.44 5.69 2.53
N LEU A 69 10.63 4.75 3.03
CA LEU A 69 10.18 3.56 2.31
C LEU A 69 8.67 3.66 2.05
N MET A 70 8.23 3.24 0.87
CA MET A 70 6.81 3.04 0.57
C MET A 70 6.61 1.74 -0.20
N LEU A 71 5.69 0.89 0.28
CA LEU A 71 5.20 -0.26 -0.46
C LEU A 71 3.69 -0.09 -0.65
N GLY A 72 3.19 -0.24 -1.86
CA GLY A 72 1.76 0.00 -2.09
C GLY A 72 1.16 -0.77 -3.25
N PHE A 73 -0.13 -1.10 -3.09
CA PHE A 73 -0.98 -1.67 -4.14
C PHE A 73 -1.71 -0.57 -4.87
N HIS A 74 -1.48 -0.48 -6.18
CA HIS A 74 -2.05 0.54 -7.05
C HIS A 74 -2.91 -0.17 -8.09
N GLN A 75 -4.21 0.09 -8.08
CA GLN A 75 -5.14 -0.28 -9.14
C GLN A 75 -5.49 1.01 -9.87
N ASP A 76 -4.76 1.28 -10.95
CA ASP A 76 -4.89 2.47 -11.77
C ASP A 76 -4.31 2.23 -13.18
N ALA A 77 -4.23 3.29 -13.99
CA ALA A 77 -3.75 3.21 -15.37
C ALA A 77 -2.29 3.65 -15.56
N ASP A 78 -1.52 3.83 -14.49
CA ASP A 78 -0.18 4.43 -14.61
C ASP A 78 0.86 3.48 -15.25
N HIS A 79 0.67 2.16 -15.07
CA HIS A 79 1.60 1.12 -15.53
C HIS A 79 0.89 0.02 -16.34
N PRO A 80 0.43 0.32 -17.57
CA PRO A 80 -0.42 -0.58 -18.35
C PRO A 80 0.28 -1.90 -18.74
N ASP A 81 1.61 -1.91 -18.79
CA ASP A 81 2.43 -3.10 -19.02
C ASP A 81 2.35 -4.14 -17.89
N LEU A 82 1.98 -3.71 -16.68
CA LEU A 82 1.77 -4.57 -15.52
C LEU A 82 0.31 -5.00 -15.35
N GLY A 83 -0.58 -4.60 -16.25
CA GLY A 83 -2.02 -4.82 -16.13
C GLY A 83 -2.71 -3.76 -15.25
N PRO A 84 -3.96 -4.01 -14.84
CA PRO A 84 -4.79 -3.01 -14.15
C PRO A 84 -4.41 -2.82 -12.67
N CYS A 85 -3.54 -3.68 -12.12
CA CYS A 85 -3.07 -3.55 -10.75
C CYS A 85 -1.62 -4.00 -10.61
N HIS A 86 -0.86 -3.29 -9.79
CA HIS A 86 0.53 -3.60 -9.47
C HIS A 86 0.84 -3.29 -8.01
N ILE A 87 1.88 -3.94 -7.48
CA ILE A 87 2.56 -3.51 -6.26
C ILE A 87 3.79 -2.68 -6.64
N GLN A 88 4.08 -1.64 -5.88
CA GLN A 88 5.22 -0.76 -6.10
C GLN A 88 6.01 -0.55 -4.81
N LEU A 89 7.33 -0.71 -4.90
CA LEU A 89 8.29 -0.36 -3.85
C LEU A 89 9.00 0.95 -4.24
N ASN A 90 9.00 1.93 -3.34
CA ASN A 90 9.83 3.12 -3.42
C ASN A 90 10.78 3.18 -2.21
N TYR A 91 11.96 3.74 -2.45
CA TYR A 91 12.94 4.07 -1.43
C TYR A 91 13.60 5.40 -1.78
N GLU A 92 13.81 6.27 -0.78
CA GLU A 92 14.37 7.61 -1.00
C GLU A 92 13.64 8.40 -2.10
N ASP A 93 12.30 8.38 -2.04
CA ASP A 93 11.40 8.99 -3.03
C ASP A 93 11.56 8.48 -4.48
N THR A 94 12.34 7.41 -4.68
CA THR A 94 12.61 6.80 -5.99
C THR A 94 11.89 5.46 -6.10
N PRO A 95 11.10 5.22 -7.16
CA PRO A 95 10.55 3.90 -7.43
C PRO A 95 11.67 2.91 -7.77
N LEU A 96 11.74 1.79 -7.03
CA LEU A 96 12.74 0.74 -7.23
C LEU A 96 12.16 -0.43 -8.03
N ASP A 97 11.10 -1.05 -7.52
CA ASP A 97 10.53 -2.27 -8.09
C ASP A 97 9.02 -2.14 -8.29
N ARG A 98 8.52 -2.82 -9.32
CA ARG A 98 7.09 -2.99 -9.60
C ARG A 98 6.81 -4.37 -10.12
N HIS A 99 5.69 -4.94 -9.68
CA HIS A 99 5.21 -6.23 -10.15
C HIS A 99 3.70 -6.19 -10.36
N SER A 100 3.21 -6.90 -11.36
CA SER A 100 1.77 -7.14 -11.53
C SER A 100 1.19 -7.74 -10.25
N ALA A 101 0.01 -7.29 -9.87
CA ALA A 101 -0.75 -7.84 -8.75
C ALA A 101 -2.14 -8.24 -9.23
N THR A 102 -2.76 -9.19 -8.52
CA THR A 102 -4.12 -9.64 -8.84
C THR A 102 -5.08 -8.46 -8.84
N PHE A 103 -5.80 -8.27 -9.94
CA PHE A 103 -6.85 -7.27 -10.07
C PHE A 103 -8.05 -7.63 -9.18
N LEU A 104 -8.62 -6.64 -8.49
CA LEU A 104 -9.78 -6.84 -7.62
C LEU A 104 -10.97 -6.06 -8.18
N ASP A 105 -11.87 -6.78 -8.87
CA ASP A 105 -13.20 -6.30 -9.26
C ASP A 105 -14.16 -6.51 -8.08
N ALA A 106 -14.00 -5.67 -7.05
CA ALA A 106 -14.71 -5.82 -5.79
C ALA A 106 -15.04 -4.45 -5.20
N HIS A 107 -16.08 -4.42 -4.38
CA HIS A 107 -16.45 -3.22 -3.62
C HIS A 107 -15.22 -2.66 -2.86
N PRO A 108 -15.01 -1.33 -2.81
CA PRO A 108 -13.81 -0.71 -2.23
C PRO A 108 -13.39 -1.23 -0.86
N LEU A 109 -14.35 -1.49 0.03
CA LEU A 109 -14.06 -2.04 1.36
C LEU A 109 -13.53 -3.48 1.31
N ALA A 110 -14.03 -4.31 0.39
CA ALA A 110 -13.53 -5.67 0.21
C ALA A 110 -12.12 -5.65 -0.37
N ALA A 111 -11.87 -4.81 -1.39
CA ALA A 111 -10.53 -4.61 -1.92
C ALA A 111 -9.54 -4.11 -0.85
N LEU A 112 -9.97 -3.19 0.03
CA LEU A 112 -9.17 -2.74 1.16
C LEU A 112 -8.86 -3.89 2.13
N ASP A 113 -9.87 -4.65 2.56
CA ASP A 113 -9.67 -5.78 3.48
C ASP A 113 -8.71 -6.84 2.91
N ASP A 114 -8.79 -7.13 1.60
CA ASP A 114 -7.87 -8.04 0.92
C ASP A 114 -6.44 -7.49 0.87
N ARG A 115 -6.25 -6.20 0.56
CA ARG A 115 -4.91 -5.60 0.53
C ARG A 115 -4.28 -5.49 1.92
N LEU A 116 -5.08 -5.22 2.96
CA LEU A 116 -4.58 -5.18 4.33
C LEU A 116 -4.02 -6.55 4.77
N GLN A 117 -4.65 -7.65 4.35
CA GLN A 117 -4.15 -9.00 4.61
C GLN A 117 -2.89 -9.36 3.79
N GLN A 118 -2.67 -8.69 2.66
CA GLN A 118 -1.50 -8.92 1.81
C GLN A 118 -0.26 -8.12 2.25
N PHE A 119 -0.40 -7.06 3.05
CA PHE A 119 0.76 -6.29 3.51
C PHE A 119 1.78 -7.09 4.32
N PRO A 120 1.40 -7.93 5.31
CA PRO A 120 2.38 -8.70 6.06
C PRO A 120 3.31 -9.54 5.17
N PRO A 121 2.82 -10.45 4.31
CA PRO A 121 3.71 -11.20 3.42
C PRO A 121 4.42 -10.31 2.38
N ALA A 122 3.89 -9.12 2.06
CA ALA A 122 4.54 -8.20 1.13
C ALA A 122 5.71 -7.44 1.72
N LEU A 123 5.61 -7.03 2.98
CA LEU A 123 6.70 -6.41 3.70
C LEU A 123 7.80 -7.44 4.00
N ASP A 124 7.42 -8.67 4.32
CA ASP A 124 8.36 -9.80 4.51
C ASP A 124 9.12 -10.16 3.21
N ALA A 125 8.54 -9.89 2.04
CA ALA A 125 9.17 -10.14 0.75
C ALA A 125 10.23 -9.08 0.37
N ILE A 126 10.32 -7.96 1.11
CA ILE A 126 11.35 -6.94 0.86
C ILE A 126 12.71 -7.49 1.28
N HIS A 127 13.62 -7.59 0.31
CA HIS A 127 14.99 -8.00 0.52
C HIS A 127 15.89 -6.77 0.69
N TRP A 128 16.64 -6.71 1.78
CA TRP A 128 17.60 -5.65 2.07
C TRP A 128 19.03 -6.11 1.81
N GLU A 129 19.73 -5.41 0.93
CA GLU A 129 21.15 -5.64 0.67
C GLU A 129 21.92 -4.32 0.76
N ASN A 130 22.94 -4.26 1.62
CA ASN A 130 23.78 -3.07 1.82
C ASN A 130 22.97 -1.77 2.07
N GLY A 131 21.84 -1.89 2.80
CA GLY A 131 20.96 -0.77 3.10
C GLY A 131 19.99 -0.37 1.98
N THR A 132 20.01 -1.04 0.83
CA THR A 132 19.07 -0.81 -0.26
C THR A 132 18.00 -1.90 -0.28
N PRO A 133 16.70 -1.54 -0.24
CA PRO A 133 15.63 -2.51 -0.35
C PRO A 133 15.39 -2.89 -1.81
N SER A 134 14.86 -4.09 -2.01
CA SER A 134 14.38 -4.58 -3.30
C SER A 134 13.21 -5.51 -3.07
N LEU A 135 12.33 -5.64 -4.07
CA LEU A 135 11.25 -6.61 -4.11
C LEU A 135 11.54 -7.57 -5.27
N PRO A 136 12.39 -8.59 -5.08
CA PRO A 136 12.87 -9.42 -6.19
C PRO A 136 11.76 -10.26 -6.83
N THR A 137 10.78 -10.66 -6.03
CA THR A 137 9.59 -11.38 -6.50
C THR A 137 8.36 -10.85 -5.78
N TRP A 138 7.23 -10.92 -6.48
CA TRP A 138 5.92 -10.72 -5.89
C TRP A 138 5.06 -11.96 -6.18
N PRO A 139 4.62 -12.71 -5.16
CA PRO A 139 3.69 -13.81 -5.38
C PRO A 139 2.35 -13.24 -5.84
N VAL A 140 1.93 -13.64 -7.04
CA VAL A 140 0.65 -13.27 -7.64
C VAL A 140 -0.46 -14.17 -7.13
#